data_AF-A0A3D0D223-F1
#
_entry.id   AF-A0A3D0D223-F1
#
_cell.length_a   1.000
_cell.length_b   1.000
_cell.length_c   1.000
_cell.angle_alpha   90.00
_cell.angle_beta   90.00
_cell.angle_gamma   90.00
#
_symmetry.space_group_name_H-M   'P 1'
#
loop_
_entity.id
_entity.type
_entity.pdbx_description
1 polymer ?
#
loop_
_entity_poly.entity_id
_entity_poly.type
_entity_poly.pdbx_seq_one_letter_code
_entity_poly.pdbx_strand_id
1 'polypeptide(L)'
;MCQLRHLYPEIPMHRIRSAIVVFSFVVLAVVALTACGTKPAVAPIVPLAPTPNGAAPAQANQAACKQAEDAGMAAYQAGDFAAAVTLAQEAVTADPTCPDGWEFYRLATMTRAAGEYLRNLPAARYQITPEQSLAALKQDYVVVDVREPDEFTAGHIEGAVNVPLRSITQQLNALPAEKDAPILLYCRSGHRSAHALVILRMLGYTNVYHVQGGFEAYQTYLKEHVEPAATPTPIPTPMPEGDADDCS
;
A
#
# COMPACT_ATOMS: atom_id res chain seq x y z
N MET A 1 -4.55 61.31 16.29
CA MET A 1 -4.74 62.28 15.19
C MET A 1 -3.44 62.41 14.44
N CYS A 2 -3.30 61.78 13.27
CA CYS A 2 -2.64 62.36 12.09
C CYS A 2 -2.49 61.29 11.00
N GLN A 3 -3.02 61.65 9.83
CA GLN A 3 -2.75 61.09 8.51
C GLN A 3 -3.16 59.64 8.26
N LEU A 4 -4.36 59.48 7.67
CA LEU A 4 -4.64 58.58 6.53
C LEU A 4 -6.09 58.79 6.05
N ARG A 5 -6.48 60.05 5.78
CA ARG A 5 -7.83 60.44 5.36
C ARG A 5 -7.90 60.87 3.89
N HIS A 6 -7.22 60.16 2.99
CA HIS A 6 -7.15 60.61 1.59
C HIS A 6 -7.48 59.60 0.49
N LEU A 7 -8.07 58.43 0.79
CA LEU A 7 -8.27 57.41 -0.26
C LEU A 7 -9.69 56.89 -0.51
N TYR A 8 -10.74 57.30 0.21
CA TYR A 8 -12.10 56.85 -0.13
C TYR A 8 -13.16 57.93 0.11
N PRO A 9 -13.64 58.61 -0.93
CA PRO A 9 -14.85 59.41 -0.84
C PRO A 9 -16.08 58.50 -0.88
N GLU A 10 -17.01 58.73 0.05
CA GLU A 10 -18.45 58.47 -0.02
C GLU A 10 -18.92 57.07 -0.47
N ILE A 11 -19.05 56.12 0.47
CA ILE A 11 -19.92 54.95 0.30
C ILE A 11 -21.17 55.15 1.19
N PRO A 12 -22.38 55.23 0.62
CA PRO A 12 -23.60 55.50 1.37
C PRO A 12 -23.99 54.35 2.32
N MET A 13 -24.18 54.68 3.60
CA MET A 13 -24.41 53.76 4.74
C MET A 13 -25.63 52.81 4.62
N HIS A 14 -26.52 52.99 3.64
CA HIS A 14 -27.69 52.12 3.46
C HIS A 14 -27.33 50.76 2.84
N ARG A 15 -26.20 50.62 2.14
CA ARG A 15 -25.79 49.35 1.51
C ARG A 15 -24.99 48.41 2.43
N ILE A 16 -24.45 48.91 3.54
CA ILE A 16 -23.65 48.12 4.49
C ILE A 16 -24.56 47.20 5.34
N ARG A 17 -25.78 47.66 5.68
CA ARG A 17 -26.74 46.87 6.47
C ARG A 17 -27.27 45.66 5.69
N SER A 18 -27.47 45.78 4.38
CA SER A 18 -27.92 44.66 3.53
C SER A 18 -26.80 43.66 3.23
N ALA A 19 -25.56 44.14 3.09
CA ALA A 19 -24.41 43.25 2.83
C ALA A 19 -24.07 42.35 4.03
N ILE A 20 -24.14 42.87 5.26
CA ILE A 20 -23.82 42.09 6.49
C ILE A 20 -24.86 41.00 6.77
N VAL A 21 -26.15 41.26 6.49
CA VAL A 21 -27.22 40.26 6.66
C VAL A 21 -27.10 39.16 5.60
N VAL A 22 -26.80 39.51 4.35
CA VAL A 22 -26.60 38.53 3.28
C VAL A 22 -25.33 37.70 3.50
N PHE A 23 -24.23 38.32 3.97
CA PHE A 23 -22.99 37.58 4.27
C PHE A 23 -23.16 36.60 5.44
N SER A 24 -23.93 36.97 6.47
CA SER A 24 -24.21 36.08 7.61
C SER A 24 -25.10 34.89 7.21
N PHE A 25 -26.08 35.09 6.31
CA PHE A 25 -26.93 34.00 5.80
C PHE A 25 -26.18 33.06 4.85
N VAL A 26 -25.27 33.57 4.02
CA VAL A 26 -24.47 32.74 3.11
C VAL A 26 -23.45 31.91 3.88
N VAL A 27 -22.80 32.46 4.91
CA VAL A 27 -21.86 31.70 5.76
C VAL A 27 -22.58 30.60 6.54
N LEU A 28 -23.81 30.84 7.03
CA LEU A 28 -24.60 29.78 7.70
C LEU A 28 -25.04 28.66 6.74
N ALA A 29 -25.34 28.99 5.47
CA ALA A 29 -25.72 27.99 4.47
C ALA A 29 -24.53 27.13 3.99
N VAL A 30 -23.32 27.70 3.90
CA VAL A 30 -22.11 26.93 3.53
C VAL A 30 -21.65 25.98 4.65
N VAL A 31 -21.86 26.35 5.93
CA VAL A 31 -21.58 25.46 7.07
C VAL A 31 -22.57 24.28 7.13
N ALA A 32 -23.81 24.44 6.66
CA ALA A 32 -24.79 23.36 6.61
C ALA A 32 -24.57 22.35 5.46
N LEU A 33 -23.88 22.75 4.37
CA LEU A 33 -23.64 21.92 3.18
C LEU A 33 -22.34 21.10 3.23
N THR A 34 -21.51 21.25 4.26
CA THR A 34 -20.26 20.49 4.44
C THR A 34 -20.37 19.33 5.43
N ALA A 35 -21.58 19.00 5.89
CA ALA A 35 -21.84 17.94 6.88
C ALA A 35 -22.33 16.60 6.30
N CYS A 36 -22.06 16.31 5.02
CA CYS A 36 -22.37 15.01 4.43
C CYS A 36 -21.17 14.43 3.68
N GLY A 37 -20.06 14.27 4.39
CA GLY A 37 -19.04 13.29 4.01
C GLY A 37 -19.55 11.91 4.41
N THR A 38 -20.00 11.10 3.46
CA THR A 38 -20.22 9.67 3.70
C THR A 38 -18.89 9.03 4.03
N LYS A 39 -18.60 8.91 5.33
CA LYS A 39 -17.58 7.99 5.86
C LYS A 39 -17.79 6.65 5.14
N PRO A 40 -16.78 6.08 4.46
CA PRO A 40 -16.92 4.70 3.99
C PRO A 40 -17.25 3.87 5.22
N ALA A 41 -18.38 3.18 5.19
CA ALA A 41 -18.77 2.28 6.26
C ALA A 41 -17.66 1.23 6.36
N VAL A 42 -16.83 1.36 7.39
CA VAL A 42 -15.96 0.28 7.83
C VAL A 42 -16.92 -0.84 8.16
N ALA A 43 -16.93 -1.88 7.33
CA ALA A 43 -17.72 -3.08 7.61
C ALA A 43 -17.41 -3.50 9.06
N PRO A 44 -18.43 -3.78 9.88
CA PRO A 44 -18.19 -4.19 11.25
C PRO A 44 -17.22 -5.36 11.23
N ILE A 45 -16.16 -5.27 12.05
CA ILE A 45 -15.28 -6.39 12.32
C ILE A 45 -16.19 -7.48 12.87
N VAL A 46 -16.53 -8.47 12.02
CA VAL A 46 -17.28 -9.63 12.47
C VAL A 46 -16.39 -10.30 13.50
N PRO A 47 -16.79 -10.37 14.78
CA PRO A 47 -15.99 -11.09 15.75
C PRO A 47 -15.85 -12.51 15.24
N LEU A 48 -14.60 -12.98 15.11
CA LEU A 48 -14.28 -14.39 14.88
C LEU A 48 -15.11 -15.18 15.89
N ALA A 49 -16.10 -15.92 15.38
CA ALA A 49 -16.99 -16.69 16.21
C ALA A 49 -16.14 -17.61 17.10
N PRO A 50 -16.46 -17.75 18.39
CA PRO A 50 -15.76 -18.69 19.24
C PRO A 50 -15.82 -20.08 18.59
N THR A 51 -14.66 -20.71 18.44
CA THR A 51 -14.54 -22.06 17.92
C THR A 51 -15.52 -22.96 18.66
N PRO A 52 -16.47 -23.65 17.98
CA PRO A 52 -17.42 -24.50 18.66
C PRO A 52 -16.65 -25.66 19.30
N ASN A 53 -16.54 -25.62 20.64
CA ASN A 53 -16.16 -26.76 21.44
C ASN A 53 -17.11 -27.92 21.13
N GLY A 54 -16.61 -28.94 20.43
CA GLY A 54 -17.17 -30.28 20.48
C GLY A 54 -18.41 -30.58 19.62
N ALA A 55 -18.64 -29.87 18.50
CA ALA A 55 -19.56 -30.34 17.48
C ALA A 55 -18.79 -31.10 16.40
N ALA A 56 -19.07 -32.39 16.21
CA ALA A 56 -18.51 -33.19 15.11
C ALA A 56 -18.78 -32.49 13.76
N PRO A 57 -17.79 -32.41 12.85
CA PRO A 57 -17.94 -31.61 11.64
C PRO A 57 -19.01 -32.20 10.73
N ALA A 58 -19.91 -31.35 10.23
CA ALA A 58 -20.63 -31.61 8.98
C ALA A 58 -19.58 -32.04 7.94
N GLN A 59 -19.79 -33.17 7.26
CA GLN A 59 -18.78 -33.89 6.48
C GLN A 59 -17.76 -32.95 5.82
N ALA A 60 -16.58 -32.88 6.45
CA ALA A 60 -15.41 -32.18 5.95
C ALA A 60 -15.17 -32.58 4.49
N ASN A 61 -15.31 -31.63 3.56
CA ASN A 61 -15.10 -31.89 2.14
C ASN A 61 -13.67 -31.49 1.76
N GLN A 62 -12.73 -32.32 2.20
CA GLN A 62 -11.29 -32.10 1.98
C GLN A 62 -10.94 -31.97 0.49
N ALA A 63 -11.67 -32.67 -0.39
CA ALA A 63 -11.47 -32.58 -1.84
C ALA A 63 -11.90 -31.21 -2.40
N ALA A 64 -13.04 -30.69 -1.95
CA ALA A 64 -13.48 -29.35 -2.33
C ALA A 64 -12.58 -28.26 -1.72
N CYS A 65 -12.11 -28.43 -0.49
CA CYS A 65 -11.11 -27.53 0.08
C CYS A 65 -9.87 -27.48 -0.80
N LYS A 66 -9.27 -28.64 -1.10
CA LYS A 66 -8.05 -28.71 -1.92
C LYS A 66 -8.23 -28.08 -3.30
N GLN A 67 -9.38 -28.32 -3.94
CA GLN A 67 -9.69 -27.71 -5.24
C GLN A 67 -9.76 -26.17 -5.15
N ALA A 68 -10.40 -25.65 -4.11
CA ALA A 68 -10.50 -24.21 -3.88
C ALA A 68 -9.15 -23.59 -3.50
N GLU A 69 -8.33 -24.27 -2.71
CA GLU A 69 -6.94 -23.87 -2.41
C GLU A 69 -6.08 -23.81 -3.67
N ASP A 70 -6.10 -24.86 -4.49
CA ASP A 70 -5.30 -24.92 -5.73
C ASP A 70 -5.73 -23.82 -6.71
N ALA A 71 -7.04 -23.58 -6.86
CA ALA A 71 -7.58 -22.51 -7.69
C ALA A 71 -7.26 -21.11 -7.11
N GLY A 72 -7.39 -20.95 -5.80
CA GLY A 72 -7.09 -19.71 -5.10
C GLY A 72 -5.61 -19.36 -5.21
N MET A 73 -4.74 -20.36 -5.05
CA MET A 73 -3.32 -20.22 -5.31
C MET A 73 -3.10 -19.80 -6.76
N ALA A 74 -3.70 -20.46 -7.76
CA ALA A 74 -3.57 -20.03 -9.16
C ALA A 74 -3.99 -18.57 -9.39
N ALA A 75 -5.08 -18.10 -8.75
CA ALA A 75 -5.51 -16.71 -8.82
C ALA A 75 -4.50 -15.75 -8.14
N TYR A 76 -4.00 -16.13 -6.96
CA TYR A 76 -2.93 -15.39 -6.26
C TYR A 76 -1.68 -15.31 -7.15
N GLN A 77 -1.34 -16.41 -7.80
CA GLN A 77 -0.21 -16.52 -8.70
C GLN A 77 -0.35 -15.60 -9.93
N ALA A 78 -1.57 -15.45 -10.45
CA ALA A 78 -1.92 -14.54 -11.53
C ALA A 78 -2.01 -13.06 -11.10
N GLY A 79 -1.91 -12.75 -9.79
CA GLY A 79 -2.05 -11.41 -9.26
C GLY A 79 -3.50 -10.94 -9.09
N ASP A 80 -4.48 -11.83 -9.24
CA ASP A 80 -5.88 -11.55 -8.94
C ASP A 80 -6.17 -11.83 -7.46
N PHE A 81 -5.79 -10.87 -6.62
CA PHE A 81 -5.93 -11.01 -5.17
C PHE A 81 -7.39 -10.96 -4.69
N ALA A 82 -8.32 -10.42 -5.49
CA ALA A 82 -9.74 -10.43 -5.16
C ALA A 82 -10.31 -11.84 -5.35
N ALA A 83 -10.01 -12.48 -6.49
CA ALA A 83 -10.36 -13.87 -6.72
C ALA A 83 -9.64 -14.80 -5.72
N ALA A 84 -8.37 -14.56 -5.41
CA ALA A 84 -7.62 -15.35 -4.43
C ALA A 84 -8.28 -15.35 -3.04
N VAL A 85 -8.73 -14.19 -2.56
CA VAL A 85 -9.45 -14.09 -1.26
C VAL A 85 -10.78 -14.84 -1.30
N THR A 86 -11.52 -14.73 -2.40
CA THR A 86 -12.82 -15.41 -2.56
C THR A 86 -12.63 -16.93 -2.52
N LEU A 87 -11.68 -17.45 -3.30
CA LEU A 87 -11.37 -18.89 -3.36
C LEU A 87 -10.79 -19.40 -2.04
N ALA A 88 -10.01 -18.58 -1.33
CA ALA A 88 -9.54 -18.94 0.01
C ALA A 88 -10.68 -19.01 1.03
N GLN A 89 -11.67 -18.11 0.95
CA GLN A 89 -12.88 -18.16 1.77
C GLN A 89 -13.71 -19.41 1.45
N GLU A 90 -13.82 -19.79 0.17
CA GLU A 90 -14.48 -21.02 -0.26
C GLU A 90 -13.78 -22.26 0.31
N ALA A 91 -12.44 -22.29 0.32
CA ALA A 91 -11.66 -23.38 0.89
C ALA A 91 -11.95 -23.59 2.39
N VAL A 92 -11.84 -22.53 3.20
CA VAL A 92 -12.06 -22.62 4.66
C VAL A 92 -13.53 -22.88 5.04
N THR A 93 -14.47 -22.51 4.17
CA THR A 93 -15.90 -22.81 4.38
C THR A 93 -16.28 -24.23 3.96
N ALA A 94 -15.59 -24.80 2.97
CA ALA A 94 -15.77 -26.20 2.55
C ALA A 94 -15.24 -27.20 3.60
N ASP A 95 -14.11 -26.87 4.25
CA ASP A 95 -13.56 -27.65 5.35
C ASP A 95 -12.77 -26.75 6.33
N PRO A 96 -13.30 -26.47 7.53
CA PRO A 96 -12.58 -25.68 8.53
C PRO A 96 -11.30 -26.34 9.06
N THR A 97 -11.13 -27.66 8.84
CA THR A 97 -9.97 -28.45 9.30
C THR A 97 -8.87 -28.58 8.25
N CYS A 98 -9.00 -27.88 7.13
CA CYS A 98 -8.03 -27.93 6.05
C CYS A 98 -6.65 -27.43 6.52
N PRO A 99 -5.55 -28.19 6.30
CA PRO A 99 -4.24 -27.90 6.90
C PRO A 99 -3.68 -26.52 6.59
N ASP A 100 -3.97 -25.98 5.40
CA ASP A 100 -3.36 -24.75 4.88
C ASP A 100 -4.37 -23.64 4.52
N GLY A 101 -5.68 -23.94 4.52
CA GLY A 101 -6.71 -23.03 4.02
C GLY A 101 -6.80 -21.70 4.78
N TRP A 102 -6.69 -21.75 6.11
CA TRP A 102 -6.70 -20.54 6.95
C TRP A 102 -5.46 -19.69 6.76
N GLU A 103 -4.30 -20.32 6.56
CA GLU A 103 -3.05 -19.61 6.27
C GLU A 103 -3.10 -18.94 4.90
N PHE A 104 -3.60 -19.66 3.88
CA PHE A 104 -3.81 -19.09 2.56
C PHE A 104 -4.84 -17.94 2.59
N TYR A 105 -5.95 -18.09 3.30
CA TYR A 105 -6.95 -17.03 3.48
C TYR A 105 -6.37 -15.78 4.13
N ARG A 106 -5.56 -15.95 5.18
CA ARG A 106 -4.86 -14.85 5.85
C ARG A 106 -3.92 -14.16 4.87
N LEU A 107 -3.08 -14.91 4.15
CA LEU A 107 -2.14 -14.39 3.18
C LEU A 107 -2.85 -13.63 2.05
N ALA A 108 -3.87 -14.23 1.45
CA ALA A 108 -4.65 -13.63 0.36
C ALA A 108 -5.33 -12.33 0.83
N THR A 109 -5.94 -12.35 2.03
CA THR A 109 -6.64 -11.18 2.59
C THR A 109 -5.69 -10.04 2.89
N MET A 110 -4.55 -10.33 3.53
CA MET A 110 -3.50 -9.34 3.75
C MET A 110 -2.96 -8.79 2.43
N THR A 111 -2.76 -9.64 1.43
CA THR A 111 -2.23 -9.23 0.12
C THR A 111 -3.23 -8.35 -0.65
N ARG A 112 -4.54 -8.64 -0.57
CA ARG A 112 -5.59 -7.78 -1.15
C ARG A 112 -5.65 -6.43 -0.43
N ALA A 113 -5.67 -6.44 0.90
CA ALA A 113 -5.70 -5.22 1.71
C ALA A 113 -4.47 -4.34 1.46
N ALA A 114 -3.29 -4.96 1.33
CA ALA A 114 -2.07 -4.30 0.91
C ALA A 114 -2.23 -3.63 -0.46
N GLY A 115 -2.74 -4.36 -1.45
CA GLY A 115 -3.03 -3.82 -2.78
C GLY A 115 -3.97 -2.62 -2.76
N GLU A 116 -5.05 -2.68 -1.98
CA GLU A 116 -5.98 -1.56 -1.82
C GLU A 116 -5.35 -0.36 -1.11
N TYR A 117 -4.58 -0.62 -0.06
CA TYR A 117 -3.85 0.43 0.67
C TYR A 117 -2.89 1.18 -0.26
N LEU A 118 -2.11 0.47 -1.06
CA LEU A 118 -1.14 1.06 -2.00
C LEU A 118 -1.79 1.92 -3.07
N ARG A 119 -2.93 1.47 -3.63
CA ARG A 119 -3.67 2.25 -4.64
C ARG A 119 -4.21 3.56 -4.07
N ASN A 120 -4.44 3.61 -2.77
CA ASN A 120 -5.01 4.76 -2.06
C ASN A 120 -3.95 5.60 -1.34
N LEU A 121 -2.69 5.17 -1.29
CA LEU A 121 -1.60 5.98 -0.75
C LEU A 121 -1.32 7.18 -1.68
N PRO A 122 -1.03 8.37 -1.14
CA PRO A 122 -0.57 9.49 -1.96
C PRO A 122 0.69 9.06 -2.73
N ALA A 123 0.65 9.28 -4.05
CA ALA A 123 1.67 8.88 -5.01
C ALA A 123 2.98 9.61 -4.75
N ALA A 124 3.80 9.12 -3.83
CA ALA A 124 5.20 9.51 -3.59
C ALA A 124 5.83 8.86 -2.35
N ARG A 125 5.03 8.39 -1.37
CA ARG A 125 5.58 8.17 -0.01
C ARG A 125 6.62 7.04 0.09
N TYR A 126 6.48 5.98 -0.71
CA TYR A 126 7.37 4.81 -0.70
C TYR A 126 7.76 4.34 -2.10
N GLN A 127 7.44 5.16 -3.09
CA GLN A 127 7.67 4.88 -4.49
C GLN A 127 8.82 5.76 -4.97
N ILE A 128 9.86 5.15 -5.52
CA ILE A 128 11.01 5.88 -6.08
C ILE A 128 11.09 5.68 -7.59
N THR A 129 11.64 6.67 -8.29
CA THR A 129 11.83 6.62 -9.74
C THR A 129 12.99 5.68 -10.11
N PRO A 130 13.09 5.24 -11.39
CA PRO A 130 14.25 4.52 -11.88
C PRO A 130 15.58 5.27 -11.64
N GLU A 131 15.62 6.58 -11.81
CA GLU A 131 16.79 7.40 -11.49
C GLU A 131 17.19 7.29 -10.01
N GLN A 132 16.22 7.46 -9.10
CA GLN A 132 16.43 7.35 -7.66
C GLN A 132 16.89 5.94 -7.26
N SER A 133 16.43 4.92 -7.98
CA SER A 133 16.87 3.54 -7.72
C SER A 133 18.36 3.37 -7.95
N LEU A 134 18.95 4.02 -8.97
CA LEU A 134 20.40 3.98 -9.20
C LEU A 134 21.20 4.67 -8.10
N ALA A 135 20.63 5.71 -7.49
CA ALA A 135 21.22 6.35 -6.31
C ALA A 135 21.22 5.41 -5.10
N ALA A 136 20.10 4.69 -4.89
CA ALA A 136 19.97 3.70 -3.83
C ALA A 136 21.00 2.57 -3.96
N LEU A 137 21.28 2.11 -5.19
CA LEU A 137 22.32 1.11 -5.45
C LEU A 137 23.73 1.57 -5.01
N LYS A 138 24.00 2.88 -5.01
CA LYS A 138 25.27 3.45 -4.58
C LYS A 138 25.34 3.71 -3.06
N GLN A 139 24.20 3.63 -2.37
CA GLN A 139 24.06 3.91 -0.94
C GLN A 139 23.84 2.63 -0.11
N ASP A 140 24.31 1.47 -0.61
CA ASP A 140 24.23 0.16 0.06
C ASP A 140 22.81 -0.28 0.46
N TYR A 141 21.79 0.12 -0.31
CA TYR A 141 20.44 -0.41 -0.14
C TYR A 141 20.43 -1.91 -0.42
N VAL A 142 19.73 -2.68 0.41
CA VAL A 142 19.49 -4.10 0.12
C VAL A 142 18.42 -4.19 -0.96
N VAL A 143 18.85 -4.59 -2.15
CA VAL A 143 17.98 -4.72 -3.31
C VAL A 143 17.33 -6.08 -3.30
N VAL A 144 16.00 -6.11 -3.37
CA VAL A 144 15.21 -7.33 -3.29
C VAL A 144 14.32 -7.45 -4.51
N ASP A 145 14.53 -8.51 -5.28
CA ASP A 145 13.69 -8.88 -6.40
C ASP A 145 12.57 -9.81 -5.93
N VAL A 146 11.33 -9.34 -5.99
CA VAL A 146 10.15 -10.12 -5.56
C VAL A 146 9.47 -10.90 -6.68
N ARG A 147 10.14 -11.04 -7.83
CA ARG A 147 9.69 -11.89 -8.94
C ARG A 147 9.95 -13.37 -8.67
N GLU A 148 9.42 -14.22 -9.55
CA GLU A 148 9.73 -15.65 -9.52
C GLU A 148 11.20 -15.91 -9.91
N PRO A 149 11.82 -17.00 -9.43
CA PRO A 149 13.24 -17.30 -9.68
C PRO A 149 13.63 -17.37 -11.17
N ASP A 150 12.73 -17.83 -12.02
CA ASP A 150 12.96 -17.90 -13.47
C ASP A 150 13.09 -16.50 -14.09
N GLU A 151 12.27 -15.54 -13.64
CA GLU A 151 12.35 -14.14 -14.07
C GLU A 151 13.66 -13.47 -13.59
N PHE A 152 14.11 -13.83 -12.39
CA PHE A 152 15.37 -13.34 -11.81
C PHE A 152 16.58 -13.86 -12.60
N THR A 153 16.58 -15.16 -12.92
CA THR A 153 17.66 -15.81 -13.66
C THR A 153 17.80 -15.29 -15.10
N ALA A 154 16.68 -14.89 -15.72
CA ALA A 154 16.68 -14.26 -17.04
C ALA A 154 17.34 -12.87 -17.07
N GLY A 155 17.48 -12.23 -15.91
CA GLY A 155 18.13 -10.93 -15.74
C GLY A 155 17.54 -10.15 -14.59
N HIS A 156 18.39 -9.48 -13.81
CA HIS A 156 18.04 -8.77 -12.58
C HIS A 156 18.94 -7.56 -12.37
N ILE A 157 18.62 -6.73 -11.37
CA ILE A 157 19.48 -5.62 -10.95
C ILE A 157 20.70 -6.21 -10.23
N GLU A 158 21.89 -5.74 -10.56
CA GLU A 158 23.14 -6.24 -9.97
C GLU A 158 23.12 -6.13 -8.43
N GLY A 159 23.54 -7.19 -7.74
CA GLY A 159 23.52 -7.27 -6.28
C GLY A 159 22.15 -7.55 -5.65
N ALA A 160 21.09 -7.72 -6.45
CA ALA A 160 19.77 -8.06 -5.93
C ALA A 160 19.68 -9.48 -5.36
N VAL A 161 18.96 -9.63 -4.26
CA VAL A 161 18.57 -10.93 -3.69
C VAL A 161 17.16 -11.26 -4.14
N ASN A 162 16.94 -12.47 -4.67
CA ASN A 162 15.60 -12.91 -5.04
C ASN A 162 14.84 -13.44 -3.83
N VAL A 163 13.72 -12.78 -3.51
CA VAL A 163 12.79 -13.21 -2.46
C VAL A 163 11.37 -13.09 -3.03
N PRO A 164 10.83 -14.14 -3.66
CA PRO A 164 9.52 -14.08 -4.32
C PRO A 164 8.42 -13.60 -3.38
N LEU A 165 7.50 -12.76 -3.89
CA LEU A 165 6.39 -12.21 -3.08
C LEU A 165 5.60 -13.31 -2.34
N ARG A 166 5.38 -14.46 -2.97
CA ARG A 166 4.61 -15.59 -2.42
C ARG A 166 5.25 -16.20 -1.18
N SER A 167 6.57 -16.17 -1.09
CA SER A 167 7.35 -16.76 0.00
C SER A 167 8.01 -15.72 0.90
N ILE A 168 7.71 -14.43 0.73
CA ILE A 168 8.40 -13.34 1.44
C ILE A 168 8.26 -13.46 2.96
N THR A 169 7.10 -13.89 3.45
CA THR A 169 6.83 -14.10 4.89
C THR A 169 7.53 -15.34 5.44
N GLN A 170 7.88 -16.29 4.59
CA GLN A 170 8.59 -17.52 4.94
C GLN A 170 10.11 -17.34 4.86
N GLN A 171 10.58 -16.36 4.08
CA GLN A 171 11.98 -16.11 3.78
C GLN A 171 12.50 -14.81 4.43
N LEU A 172 11.95 -14.42 5.58
CA LEU A 172 12.39 -13.20 6.29
C LEU A 172 13.87 -13.23 6.67
N ASN A 173 14.46 -14.42 6.82
CA ASN A 173 15.89 -14.59 7.09
C ASN A 173 16.79 -14.15 5.93
N ALA A 174 16.25 -14.04 4.70
CA ALA A 174 16.95 -13.51 3.54
C ALA A 174 16.92 -11.97 3.49
N LEU A 175 16.13 -11.32 4.34
CA LEU A 175 16.05 -9.87 4.49
C LEU A 175 16.92 -9.41 5.66
N PRO A 176 17.28 -8.11 5.72
CA PRO A 176 17.97 -7.54 6.88
C PRO A 176 17.23 -7.83 8.19
N ALA A 177 17.98 -8.18 9.23
CA ALA A 177 17.44 -8.36 10.58
C ALA A 177 17.00 -7.00 11.17
N GLU A 178 17.77 -5.95 10.90
CA GLU A 178 17.47 -4.58 11.31
C GLU A 178 16.27 -4.02 10.52
N LYS A 179 15.29 -3.48 11.25
CA LYS A 179 14.01 -3.03 10.67
C LYS A 179 14.07 -1.66 10.00
N ASP A 180 15.08 -0.88 10.32
CA ASP A 180 15.41 0.43 9.74
C ASP A 180 16.42 0.33 8.59
N ALA A 181 16.92 -0.87 8.29
CA ALA A 181 17.81 -1.09 7.17
C ALA A 181 17.14 -0.67 5.84
N PRO A 182 17.86 0.05 4.97
CA PRO A 182 17.31 0.51 3.70
C PRO A 182 17.09 -0.67 2.74
N ILE A 183 15.82 -0.92 2.37
CA ILE A 183 15.43 -1.98 1.45
C ILE A 183 14.81 -1.37 0.19
N LEU A 184 15.32 -1.79 -0.97
CA LEU A 184 14.74 -1.44 -2.26
C LEU A 184 14.10 -2.66 -2.91
N LEU A 185 12.78 -2.63 -3.03
CA LEU A 185 12.00 -3.68 -3.68
C LEU A 185 11.78 -3.36 -5.16
N TYR A 186 11.85 -4.38 -6.00
CA TYR A 186 11.32 -4.26 -7.35
C TYR A 186 10.70 -5.58 -7.82
N CYS A 187 9.83 -5.47 -8.81
CA CYS A 187 9.32 -6.62 -9.54
C CYS A 187 9.32 -6.31 -11.03
N ARG A 188 8.53 -7.00 -11.86
CA ARG A 188 8.44 -6.70 -13.30
C ARG A 188 7.95 -5.27 -13.59
N SER A 189 6.74 -4.93 -13.14
CA SER A 189 6.05 -3.66 -13.44
C SER A 189 5.73 -2.77 -12.23
N GLY A 190 6.13 -3.16 -11.02
CA GLY A 190 5.90 -2.42 -9.76
C GLY A 190 4.77 -2.94 -8.86
N HIS A 191 3.83 -3.75 -9.38
CA HIS A 191 2.67 -4.22 -8.61
C HIS A 191 3.03 -5.15 -7.45
N ARG A 192 3.81 -6.20 -7.72
CA ARG A 192 4.22 -7.19 -6.71
C ARG A 192 5.13 -6.57 -5.65
N SER A 193 6.04 -5.69 -6.04
CA SER A 193 6.93 -4.98 -5.11
C SER A 193 6.18 -4.01 -4.21
N ALA A 194 5.10 -3.39 -4.70
CA ALA A 194 4.24 -2.58 -3.86
C ALA A 194 3.57 -3.46 -2.77
N HIS A 195 3.09 -4.65 -3.12
CA HIS A 195 2.52 -5.60 -2.15
C HIS A 195 3.55 -6.04 -1.11
N ALA A 196 4.76 -6.38 -1.55
CA ALA A 196 5.88 -6.72 -0.67
C ALA A 196 6.20 -5.56 0.28
N LEU A 197 6.19 -4.31 -0.20
CA LEU A 197 6.39 -3.12 0.64
C LEU A 197 5.41 -3.10 1.82
N VAL A 198 4.10 -3.29 1.57
CA VAL A 198 3.12 -3.27 2.66
C VAL A 198 3.35 -4.41 3.62
N ILE A 199 3.61 -5.61 3.12
CA ILE A 199 3.88 -6.79 3.98
C ILE A 199 5.08 -6.50 4.89
N LEU A 200 6.19 -5.99 4.34
CA LEU A 200 7.37 -5.65 5.14
C LEU A 200 7.07 -4.54 6.16
N ARG A 201 6.29 -3.52 5.78
CA ARG A 201 5.88 -2.47 6.73
C ARG A 201 5.00 -2.99 7.86
N MET A 202 4.06 -3.90 7.56
CA MET A 202 3.26 -4.57 8.59
C MET A 202 4.12 -5.45 9.52
N LEU A 203 5.26 -5.94 9.04
CA LEU A 203 6.26 -6.68 9.80
C LEU A 203 7.29 -5.76 10.51
N GLY A 204 7.04 -4.44 10.50
CA GLY A 204 7.81 -3.44 11.24
C GLY A 204 9.00 -2.85 10.48
N TYR A 205 9.22 -3.19 9.21
CA TYR A 205 10.27 -2.54 8.43
C TYR A 205 9.88 -1.09 8.11
N THR A 206 10.72 -0.13 8.47
CA THR A 206 10.39 1.31 8.39
C THR A 206 10.98 1.98 7.15
N ASN A 207 12.09 1.44 6.63
CA ASN A 207 12.88 2.03 5.55
C ASN A 207 12.82 1.18 4.27
N VAL A 208 11.61 1.05 3.71
CA VAL A 208 11.36 0.21 2.54
C VAL A 208 10.77 1.05 1.42
N TYR A 209 11.33 0.90 0.22
CA TYR A 209 10.86 1.55 -0.99
C TYR A 209 10.61 0.53 -2.08
N HIS A 210 9.80 0.91 -3.09
CA HIS A 210 9.73 0.15 -4.32
C HIS A 210 9.95 1.01 -5.56
N VAL A 211 10.51 0.40 -6.61
CA VAL A 211 10.76 1.08 -7.89
C VAL A 211 9.45 1.26 -8.66
N GLN A 212 9.17 2.49 -9.09
CA GLN A 212 8.07 2.83 -9.99
C GLN A 212 8.26 2.16 -11.34
N GLY A 213 7.24 1.44 -11.82
CA GLY A 213 7.30 0.71 -13.08
C GLY A 213 8.21 -0.52 -13.04
N GLY A 214 8.82 -0.84 -11.88
CA GLY A 214 9.63 -2.04 -11.68
C GLY A 214 10.86 -2.14 -12.58
N PHE A 215 11.25 -3.37 -12.88
CA PHE A 215 12.41 -3.72 -13.69
C PHE A 215 12.28 -3.24 -15.14
N GLU A 216 11.07 -3.22 -15.71
CA GLU A 216 10.84 -2.71 -17.07
C GLU A 216 11.19 -1.23 -17.18
N ALA A 217 10.75 -0.41 -16.22
CA ALA A 217 11.07 1.01 -16.18
C ALA A 217 12.56 1.25 -15.88
N TYR A 218 13.16 0.45 -14.99
CA TYR A 218 14.60 0.46 -14.73
C TYR A 218 15.43 0.21 -15.99
N GLN A 219 15.13 -0.85 -16.73
CA GLN A 219 15.82 -1.19 -17.97
C GLN A 219 15.63 -0.13 -19.06
N THR A 220 14.43 0.44 -19.16
CA THR A 220 14.15 1.52 -20.11
C THR A 220 14.99 2.75 -19.77
N TYR A 221 15.04 3.15 -18.51
CA TYR A 221 15.84 4.28 -18.05
C TYR A 221 17.33 4.11 -18.39
N LEU A 222 17.91 2.93 -18.14
CA LEU A 222 19.32 2.64 -18.45
C LEU A 222 19.64 2.71 -19.96
N LYS A 223 18.69 2.35 -20.83
CA LYS A 223 18.89 2.45 -22.28
C LYS A 223 18.88 3.90 -22.76
N GLU A 224 18.06 4.73 -22.13
CA GLU A 224 17.89 6.13 -22.50
C GLU A 224 18.97 7.04 -21.87
N HIS A 225 19.54 6.64 -20.73
CA HIS A 225 20.49 7.43 -19.94
C HIS A 225 21.79 6.64 -19.70
N VAL A 226 22.60 6.53 -20.76
CA VAL A 226 23.87 5.78 -20.75
C VAL A 226 24.90 6.35 -19.76
N GLU A 227 24.79 7.64 -19.42
CA GLU A 227 25.46 8.22 -18.26
C GLU A 227 24.42 8.63 -17.20
N PRO A 228 24.47 8.06 -15.98
CA PRO A 228 23.54 8.44 -14.92
C PRO A 228 23.76 9.91 -14.55
N ALA A 229 22.68 10.66 -14.34
CA ALA A 229 22.72 12.08 -14.01
C ALA A 229 23.75 12.38 -12.90
N ALA A 230 24.54 13.44 -13.08
CA ALA A 230 25.66 13.82 -12.21
C ALA A 230 25.25 14.05 -10.74
N THR A 231 23.96 14.28 -10.48
CA THR A 231 23.38 14.28 -9.13
C THR A 231 21.98 13.67 -9.21
N PRO A 232 21.75 12.46 -8.66
CA PRO A 232 20.42 11.88 -8.67
C PRO A 232 19.48 12.68 -7.76
N THR A 233 18.21 12.74 -8.13
CA THR A 233 17.17 13.29 -7.27
C THR A 233 17.20 12.58 -5.91
N PRO A 234 17.17 13.31 -4.77
CA PRO A 234 17.21 12.68 -3.45
C PRO A 234 16.04 11.71 -3.27
N ILE A 235 16.32 10.57 -2.64
CA ILE A 235 15.30 9.60 -2.24
C ILE A 235 14.40 10.29 -1.21
N PRO A 236 13.06 10.26 -1.35
CA PRO A 236 12.17 10.87 -0.38
C PRO A 236 12.36 10.17 0.96
N THR A 237 12.76 10.89 2.00
CA THR A 237 12.80 10.32 3.36
C THR A 237 11.38 9.91 3.74
N PRO A 238 11.15 8.71 4.32
CA PRO A 238 9.83 8.36 4.76
C PRO A 238 9.48 9.37 5.86
N MET A 239 8.42 10.16 5.69
CA MET A 239 7.95 11.00 6.78
C MET A 239 7.70 10.10 7.99
N PRO A 240 8.10 10.51 9.22
CA PRO A 240 7.81 9.74 10.41
C PRO A 240 6.33 9.37 10.40
N GLU A 241 6.04 8.11 10.67
CA GLU A 241 4.66 7.67 10.89
C GLU A 241 4.15 8.56 12.01
N GLY A 242 3.23 9.49 11.68
CA GLY A 242 2.77 10.47 12.64
C GLY A 242 2.31 9.75 13.88
N ASP A 243 2.88 10.13 15.02
CA ASP A 243 2.55 9.57 16.33
C ASP A 243 1.02 9.52 16.43
N ALA A 244 0.47 8.32 16.56
CA ALA A 244 -0.96 8.11 16.75
C ALA A 244 -1.44 8.59 18.14
N ASP A 245 -0.60 9.34 18.86
CA ASP A 245 -0.74 9.79 20.23
C ASP A 245 -1.03 11.29 20.28
N ASP A 246 -2.12 11.75 19.67
CA ASP A 246 -2.78 12.97 20.13
C ASP A 246 -4.29 12.91 19.90
N CYS A 247 -4.94 12.10 20.72
CA CYS A 247 -6.35 12.27 21.07
C CYS A 247 -6.41 12.56 22.57
N SER A 248 -6.09 13.81 22.92
CA SER A 248 -6.36 14.39 24.25
C SER A 248 -7.76 15.01 24.30
#